data_AF-A0A545UMY3-F1
#
_entry.id   AF-A0A545UMY3-F1
#
_cell.length_a   1.000
_cell.length_b   1.000
_cell.length_c   1.000
_cell.angle_alpha   90.00
_cell.angle_beta   90.00
_cell.angle_gamma   90.00
#
_symmetry.space_group_name_H-M   'P 1'
#
loop_
_entity.id
_entity.type
_entity.pdbx_description
1 polymer ?
#
loop_
_entity_poly.entity_id
_entity_poly.type
_entity_poly.pdbx_seq_one_letter_code
_entity_poly.pdbx_strand_id
1 'polypeptide(L)'
;MIRAAAAVILASIQSFKPENWTERPQLCSPEVRLLLAQIYQSATELYLRLSLSEHMSHPLSPSQRFAKAELTTTLAERLQAHCGYHLSAAWPLTVAAAALGGGPVAQQVTLDRHLRATSDLYSSSRGVSVTLQCLRKFWASGKTGWEDCFTEWQHSS
;
A
#
# COMPACT_ATOMS: atom_id res chain seq x y z
N MET A 1 23.15 -13.38 0.22
CA MET A 1 21.99 -14.22 0.59
C MET A 1 20.66 -13.46 0.50
N ILE A 2 20.54 -12.24 1.05
CA ILE A 2 19.30 -11.44 1.06
C ILE A 2 18.71 -11.20 -0.36
N ARG A 3 19.55 -10.85 -1.34
CA ARG A 3 19.12 -10.62 -2.75
C ARG A 3 18.38 -11.79 -3.38
N ALA A 4 18.92 -13.00 -3.24
CA ALA A 4 18.33 -14.21 -3.83
C ALA A 4 16.99 -14.55 -3.17
N ALA A 5 16.91 -14.45 -1.84
CA ALA A 5 15.68 -14.67 -1.10
C ALA A 5 14.59 -13.64 -1.48
N ALA A 6 14.94 -12.36 -1.60
CA ALA A 6 14.02 -11.31 -2.01
C ALA A 6 13.44 -11.56 -3.41
N ALA A 7 14.26 -12.03 -4.36
CA ALA A 7 13.81 -12.38 -5.70
C ALA A 7 12.83 -13.57 -5.70
N VAL A 8 13.10 -14.61 -4.90
CA VAL A 8 12.22 -15.77 -4.75
C VAL A 8 10.86 -15.37 -4.15
N ILE A 9 10.87 -14.56 -3.09
CA ILE A 9 9.64 -14.06 -2.45
C ILE A 9 8.84 -13.19 -3.42
N LEU A 10 9.51 -12.28 -4.14
CA LEU A 10 8.87 -11.45 -5.15
C LEU A 10 8.20 -12.30 -6.24
N ALA A 11 8.90 -13.30 -6.77
CA ALA A 11 8.35 -14.22 -7.76
C ALA A 11 7.14 -15.00 -7.20
N SER A 12 7.21 -15.43 -5.93
CA SER A 12 6.08 -16.07 -5.26
C SER A 12 4.86 -15.16 -5.18
N ILE A 13 5.02 -13.89 -4.76
CA ILE A 13 3.93 -12.91 -4.68
C ILE A 13 3.34 -12.65 -6.08
N GLN A 14 4.17 -12.51 -7.10
CA GLN A 14 3.72 -12.27 -8.48
C GLN A 14 3.03 -13.50 -9.09
N SER A 15 3.42 -14.71 -8.67
CA SER A 15 2.80 -15.97 -9.12
C SER A 15 1.46 -16.29 -8.46
N PHE A 16 1.12 -15.60 -7.37
CA PHE A 16 -0.18 -15.74 -6.72
C PHE A 16 -1.30 -15.40 -7.70
N LYS A 17 -2.35 -16.23 -7.72
CA LYS A 17 -3.52 -16.07 -8.58
C LYS A 17 -4.74 -15.71 -7.72
N PRO A 18 -5.08 -14.41 -7.59
CA PRO A 18 -6.22 -13.95 -6.80
C PRO A 18 -7.52 -14.68 -7.09
N GLU A 19 -7.77 -15.03 -8.35
CA GLU A 19 -8.96 -15.74 -8.82
C GLU A 19 -9.11 -17.16 -8.25
N ASN A 20 -8.01 -17.77 -7.82
CA ASN A 20 -7.98 -19.13 -7.27
C ASN A 20 -7.99 -19.14 -5.73
N TRP A 21 -8.19 -18.00 -5.07
CA TRP A 21 -8.19 -17.95 -3.61
C TRP A 21 -9.49 -18.56 -3.04
N THR A 22 -9.37 -19.79 -2.53
CA THR A 22 -10.51 -20.61 -2.06
C THR A 22 -10.69 -20.64 -0.54
N GLU A 23 -9.77 -20.05 0.23
CA GLU A 23 -9.89 -20.01 1.69
C GLU A 23 -11.15 -19.24 2.07
N ARG A 24 -11.98 -19.85 2.90
CA ARG A 24 -13.28 -19.33 3.32
C ARG A 24 -13.20 -18.78 4.76
N PRO A 25 -12.70 -17.56 5.00
CA PRO A 25 -13.34 -16.76 6.03
C PRO A 25 -14.73 -16.37 5.51
N GLN A 26 -15.63 -15.92 6.38
CA GLN A 26 -16.89 -15.26 6.01
C GLN A 26 -16.62 -13.88 5.36
N LEU A 27 -15.69 -13.81 4.41
CA LEU A 27 -15.47 -12.64 3.59
C LEU A 27 -16.68 -12.46 2.67
N CYS A 28 -16.96 -11.21 2.33
CA CYS A 28 -18.07 -10.73 1.50
C CYS A 28 -18.20 -11.45 0.13
N SER A 29 -19.04 -10.92 -0.76
CA SER A 29 -19.28 -11.47 -2.11
C SER A 29 -17.99 -11.88 -2.85
N PRO A 30 -18.04 -12.84 -3.79
CA PRO A 30 -16.86 -13.26 -4.58
C PRO A 30 -16.07 -12.08 -5.18
N GLU A 31 -16.78 -11.05 -5.64
CA GLU A 31 -16.21 -9.82 -6.20
C GLU A 31 -15.33 -9.08 -5.18
N VAL A 32 -15.83 -8.91 -3.95
CA VAL A 32 -15.10 -8.23 -2.86
C VAL A 32 -13.85 -9.03 -2.48
N ARG A 33 -13.95 -10.37 -2.43
CA ARG A 33 -12.79 -11.23 -2.14
C ARG A 33 -11.71 -11.09 -3.21
N LEU A 34 -12.10 -11.09 -4.48
CA LEU A 34 -11.17 -10.92 -5.59
C LEU A 34 -10.48 -9.55 -5.52
N LEU A 35 -11.24 -8.48 -5.28
CA LEU A 35 -10.69 -7.13 -5.13
C LEU A 35 -9.70 -7.05 -3.97
N LEU A 36 -10.05 -7.60 -2.80
CA LEU A 36 -9.13 -7.65 -1.66
C LEU A 36 -7.84 -8.39 -2.01
N ALA A 37 -7.93 -9.57 -2.64
CA ALA A 37 -6.75 -10.33 -3.05
C ALA A 37 -5.85 -9.55 -4.02
N GLN A 38 -6.43 -8.87 -5.01
CA GLN A 38 -5.68 -8.04 -5.96
C GLN A 38 -5.02 -6.83 -5.30
N ILE A 39 -5.74 -6.15 -4.40
CA ILE A 39 -5.22 -5.01 -3.62
C ILE A 39 -4.01 -5.47 -2.80
N TYR A 40 -4.15 -6.57 -2.06
CA TYR A 40 -3.07 -7.08 -1.21
C TYR A 40 -1.89 -7.61 -2.02
N GLN A 41 -2.11 -8.27 -3.15
CA GLN A 41 -1.02 -8.69 -4.03
C GLN A 41 -0.22 -7.48 -4.52
N SER A 42 -0.91 -6.46 -5.06
CA SER A 42 -0.28 -5.24 -5.57
C SER A 42 0.51 -4.51 -4.47
N ALA A 43 -0.12 -4.31 -3.31
CA ALA A 43 0.50 -3.64 -2.17
C ALA A 43 1.68 -4.43 -1.61
N THR A 44 1.60 -5.75 -1.48
CA THR A 44 2.70 -6.56 -0.93
C THR A 44 3.91 -6.53 -1.87
N GLU A 45 3.68 -6.61 -3.18
CA GLU A 45 4.76 -6.47 -4.15
C GLU A 45 5.43 -5.10 -4.06
N LEU A 46 4.64 -4.04 -3.93
CA LEU A 46 5.12 -2.67 -3.83
C LEU A 46 5.90 -2.45 -2.53
N TYR A 47 5.36 -2.92 -1.40
CA TYR A 47 6.01 -2.87 -0.09
C TYR A 47 7.38 -3.56 -0.13
N LEU A 48 7.44 -4.80 -0.60
CA LEU A 48 8.70 -5.55 -0.71
C LEU A 48 9.75 -4.77 -1.52
N ARG A 49 9.34 -4.18 -2.65
CA ARG A 49 10.24 -3.44 -3.53
C ARG A 49 10.68 -2.09 -2.95
N LEU A 50 9.85 -1.44 -2.13
CA LEU A 50 10.21 -0.21 -1.44
C LEU A 50 11.16 -0.47 -0.25
N SER A 51 10.85 -1.48 0.57
CA SER A 51 11.65 -1.83 1.76
C SER A 51 12.98 -2.47 1.43
N LEU A 52 13.06 -3.23 0.32
CA LEU A 52 14.28 -3.94 -0.07
C LEU A 52 14.94 -3.35 -1.32
N SER A 53 14.68 -2.08 -1.67
CA SER A 53 15.12 -1.47 -2.92
C SER A 53 16.64 -1.62 -3.18
N GLU A 54 17.48 -1.40 -2.17
CA GLU A 54 18.95 -1.57 -2.23
C GLU A 54 19.37 -3.03 -2.50
N HIS A 55 18.51 -3.96 -2.11
CA HIS A 55 18.67 -5.40 -2.24
C HIS A 55 17.93 -5.96 -3.46
N MET A 56 17.35 -5.13 -4.33
CA MET A 56 16.74 -5.57 -5.58
C MET A 56 17.72 -5.40 -6.74
N SER A 57 17.82 -6.40 -7.62
CA SER A 57 18.63 -6.27 -8.85
C SER A 57 18.06 -5.19 -9.79
N HIS A 58 16.74 -5.01 -9.75
CA HIS A 58 16.01 -4.03 -10.55
C HIS A 58 15.02 -3.28 -9.65
N PRO A 59 15.45 -2.21 -8.97
CA PRO A 59 14.54 -1.36 -8.20
C PRO A 59 13.52 -0.71 -9.15
N LEU A 60 12.35 -0.35 -8.61
CA LEU A 60 11.32 0.32 -9.40
C LEU A 60 11.78 1.72 -9.77
N SER A 61 11.61 2.09 -11.04
CA SER A 61 11.67 3.50 -11.44
C SER A 61 10.54 4.29 -10.76
N PRO A 62 10.66 5.63 -10.64
CA PRO A 62 9.57 6.46 -10.14
C PRO A 62 8.25 6.23 -10.89
N SER A 63 8.28 6.16 -12.23
CA SER A 63 7.09 5.89 -13.04
C SER A 63 6.42 4.55 -12.71
N GLN A 64 7.22 3.50 -12.47
CA GLN A 64 6.69 2.18 -12.08
C GLN A 64 6.10 2.20 -10.67
N ARG A 65 6.71 2.93 -9.72
CA ARG A 65 6.15 3.12 -8.36
C ARG A 65 4.79 3.79 -8.43
N PHE A 66 4.69 4.89 -9.18
CA PHE A 66 3.46 5.69 -9.30
C PHE A 66 2.36 4.90 -10.00
N ALA A 67 2.67 4.17 -11.07
CA ALA A 67 1.70 3.31 -11.76
C ALA A 67 1.18 2.17 -10.85
N LYS A 68 2.04 1.57 -10.01
CA LYS A 68 1.61 0.55 -9.04
C LYS A 68 0.76 1.14 -7.90
N ALA A 69 1.10 2.34 -7.44
CA ALA A 69 0.28 3.07 -6.46
C ALA A 69 -1.11 3.40 -7.03
N GLU A 70 -1.17 3.87 -8.28
CA GLU A 70 -2.41 4.14 -8.99
C GLU A 70 -3.27 2.88 -9.15
N LEU A 71 -2.68 1.77 -9.62
CA LEU A 71 -3.39 0.48 -9.70
C LEU A 71 -3.99 0.07 -8.35
N THR A 72 -3.20 0.15 -7.28
CA THR A 72 -3.66 -0.19 -5.92
C THR A 72 -4.80 0.71 -5.47
N THR A 73 -4.73 2.00 -5.80
CA THR A 73 -5.77 3.00 -5.48
C THR A 73 -7.05 2.71 -6.25
N THR A 74 -6.97 2.47 -7.56
CA THR A 74 -8.13 2.13 -8.40
C THR A 74 -8.82 0.84 -7.95
N LEU A 75 -8.06 -0.18 -7.55
CA LEU A 75 -8.64 -1.40 -6.99
C LEU A 75 -9.37 -1.14 -5.66
N ALA A 76 -8.82 -0.28 -4.80
CA ALA A 76 -9.46 0.12 -3.55
C ALA A 76 -10.73 0.97 -3.79
N GLU A 77 -10.74 1.84 -4.80
CA GLU A 77 -11.93 2.59 -5.20
C GLU A 77 -13.05 1.67 -5.71
N ARG A 78 -12.70 0.62 -6.45
CA ARG A 78 -13.66 -0.42 -6.84
C ARG A 78 -14.21 -1.15 -5.61
N LEU A 79 -13.35 -1.54 -4.66
CA LEU A 79 -13.79 -2.15 -3.40
C LEU A 79 -14.75 -1.21 -2.66
N GLN A 80 -14.41 0.08 -2.58
CA GLN A 80 -15.26 1.09 -1.95
C GLN A 80 -16.63 1.21 -2.63
N ALA A 81 -16.69 1.13 -3.95
CA ALA A 81 -17.96 1.16 -4.68
C ALA A 81 -18.87 -0.04 -4.33
N HIS A 82 -18.29 -1.18 -3.93
CA HIS A 82 -19.06 -2.37 -3.55
C HIS A 82 -19.48 -2.40 -2.08
N CYS A 83 -18.63 -1.93 -1.15
CA CYS A 83 -18.88 -2.10 0.29
C CYS A 83 -18.55 -0.88 1.15
N GLY A 84 -18.33 0.29 0.54
CA GLY A 84 -17.90 1.50 1.24
C GLY A 84 -16.43 1.46 1.69
N TYR A 85 -15.99 2.50 2.39
CA TYR A 85 -14.64 2.53 2.96
C TYR A 85 -14.45 1.39 3.95
N HIS A 86 -13.35 0.67 3.83
CA HIS A 86 -13.09 -0.51 4.64
C HIS A 86 -11.68 -0.50 5.21
N LEU A 87 -11.54 -0.80 6.50
CA LEU A 87 -10.25 -0.75 7.20
C LEU A 87 -9.19 -1.69 6.59
N SER A 88 -9.61 -2.79 5.95
CA SER A 88 -8.69 -3.70 5.25
C SER A 88 -7.95 -3.05 4.06
N ALA A 89 -8.47 -1.95 3.51
CA ALA A 89 -7.78 -1.20 2.46
C ALA A 89 -6.75 -0.21 3.02
N ALA A 90 -6.76 0.09 4.32
CA ALA A 90 -5.93 1.14 4.91
C ALA A 90 -4.43 0.86 4.77
N TRP A 91 -3.98 -0.36 5.07
CA TRP A 91 -2.57 -0.72 4.91
C TRP A 91 -2.13 -0.74 3.44
N PRO A 92 -2.86 -1.38 2.50
CA PRO A 92 -2.55 -1.29 1.07
C PRO A 92 -2.46 0.15 0.54
N LEU A 93 -3.40 1.02 0.93
CA LEU A 93 -3.39 2.44 0.55
C LEU A 93 -2.22 3.21 1.17
N THR A 94 -1.79 2.83 2.38
CA THR A 94 -0.57 3.38 3.00
C THR A 94 0.67 3.01 2.20
N VAL A 95 0.78 1.77 1.73
CA VAL A 95 1.89 1.34 0.87
C VAL A 95 1.88 2.09 -0.46
N ALA A 96 0.71 2.25 -1.08
CA ALA A 96 0.56 3.07 -2.28
C ALA A 96 0.99 4.52 -2.03
N ALA A 97 0.62 5.08 -0.88
CA ALA A 97 0.95 6.46 -0.49
C ALA A 97 2.47 6.66 -0.30
N ALA A 98 3.15 5.72 0.36
CA ALA A 98 4.60 5.74 0.51
C ALA A 98 5.31 5.65 -0.85
N ALA A 99 4.77 4.87 -1.80
CA ALA A 99 5.32 4.78 -3.14
C ALA A 99 5.26 6.10 -3.93
N LEU A 100 4.46 7.09 -3.49
CA LEU A 100 4.39 8.42 -4.08
C LEU A 100 5.40 9.42 -3.49
N GLY A 101 6.39 8.97 -2.71
CA GLY A 101 7.53 9.82 -2.35
C GLY A 101 8.19 10.41 -3.61
N GLY A 102 8.28 11.75 -3.67
CA GLY A 102 8.75 12.50 -4.85
C GLY A 102 7.83 12.41 -6.08
N GLY A 103 6.56 12.01 -5.91
CA GLY A 103 5.60 11.78 -6.98
C GLY A 103 4.57 12.90 -7.19
N PRO A 104 3.59 12.67 -8.07
CA PRO A 104 2.57 13.67 -8.42
C PRO A 104 1.69 14.05 -7.22
N VAL A 105 1.59 15.35 -6.94
CA VAL A 105 0.75 15.89 -5.84
C VAL A 105 -0.71 15.45 -5.98
N ALA A 106 -1.24 15.36 -7.21
CA ALA A 106 -2.61 14.93 -7.45
C ALA A 106 -2.89 13.51 -6.92
N GLN A 107 -1.96 12.57 -7.10
CA GLN A 107 -2.10 11.20 -6.60
C GLN A 107 -1.98 11.16 -5.06
N GLN A 108 -1.08 11.97 -4.49
CA GLN A 108 -0.95 12.11 -3.03
C GLN A 108 -2.24 12.65 -2.40
N VAL A 109 -2.85 13.68 -2.99
CA VAL A 109 -4.14 14.24 -2.53
C VAL A 109 -5.27 13.22 -2.59
N THR A 110 -5.33 12.39 -3.64
CA THR A 110 -6.33 11.32 -3.73
C THR A 110 -6.16 10.31 -2.60
N LEU A 111 -4.94 9.83 -2.34
CA LEU A 111 -4.68 8.88 -1.26
C LEU A 111 -4.88 9.49 0.13
N ASP A 112 -4.52 10.76 0.32
CA ASP A 112 -4.79 11.50 1.56
C ASP A 112 -6.29 11.50 1.88
N ARG A 113 -7.13 11.81 0.88
CA ARG A 113 -8.58 11.81 1.02
C ARG A 113 -9.12 10.43 1.41
N HIS A 114 -8.67 9.37 0.74
CA HIS A 114 -9.10 7.99 1.01
C HIS A 114 -8.73 7.54 2.42
N LEU A 115 -7.48 7.78 2.84
CA LEU A 115 -6.99 7.42 4.17
C LEU A 115 -7.65 8.27 5.27
N ARG A 116 -7.89 9.57 5.02
CA ARG A 116 -8.65 10.43 5.93
C ARG A 116 -10.07 9.93 6.11
N ALA A 117 -10.79 9.65 5.02
CA ALA A 117 -12.16 9.15 5.08
C ALA A 117 -12.24 7.81 5.83
N THR A 118 -11.27 6.92 5.61
CA THR A 118 -11.14 5.67 6.37
C THR A 118 -10.89 5.93 7.86
N SER A 119 -9.98 6.84 8.19
CA SER A 119 -9.69 7.23 9.58
C SER A 119 -10.91 7.82 10.29
N ASP A 120 -11.67 8.68 9.62
CA ASP A 120 -12.83 9.36 10.18
C ASP A 120 -13.98 8.36 10.45
N LEU A 121 -14.14 7.35 9.57
CA LEU A 121 -15.14 6.29 9.74
C LEU A 121 -14.78 5.32 10.88
N TYR A 122 -13.48 5.02 11.05
CA TYR A 122 -12.97 4.11 12.07
C TYR A 122 -12.23 4.90 13.15
N SER A 123 -12.94 5.77 13.87
CA SER A 123 -12.38 6.70 14.86
C SER A 123 -11.58 6.06 16.01
N SER A 124 -11.75 4.75 16.25
CA SER A 124 -10.90 3.98 17.17
C SER A 124 -9.51 3.65 16.61
N SER A 125 -9.31 3.78 15.31
CA SER A 125 -8.09 3.45 14.59
C SER A 125 -7.09 4.62 14.59
N ARG A 126 -6.48 4.88 15.76
CA ARG A 126 -5.39 5.87 15.88
C ARG A 126 -4.25 5.59 14.88
N GLY A 127 -4.06 4.32 14.49
CA GLY A 127 -3.04 3.90 13.54
C GLY A 127 -3.15 4.59 12.18
N VAL A 128 -4.36 4.73 11.62
CA VAL A 128 -4.54 5.36 10.30
C VAL A 128 -4.28 6.86 10.39
N SER A 129 -4.76 7.53 11.44
CA SER A 129 -4.53 8.97 11.62
C SER A 129 -3.05 9.31 11.78
N VAL A 130 -2.31 8.53 12.57
CA VAL A 130 -0.87 8.74 12.76
C VAL A 130 -0.11 8.45 11.46
N THR A 131 -0.44 7.36 10.78
CA THR A 131 0.14 7.02 9.47
C THR A 131 -0.05 8.14 8.46
N LEU A 132 -1.24 8.76 8.42
CA LEU A 132 -1.50 9.88 7.53
C LEU A 132 -0.63 11.11 7.82
N GLN A 133 -0.33 11.39 9.10
CA GLN A 133 0.59 12.47 9.47
C GLN A 133 2.02 12.17 9.02
N CYS A 134 2.49 10.93 9.21
CA CYS A 134 3.78 10.47 8.73
C CYS A 134 3.90 10.62 7.20
N LEU A 135 2.88 10.19 6.45
CA LEU A 135 2.85 10.30 4.99
C LEU A 135 2.94 11.75 4.50
N ARG A 136 2.20 12.67 5.13
CA ARG A 136 2.25 14.10 4.77
C ARG A 136 3.65 14.71 4.97
N LYS A 137 4.30 14.40 6.10
CA LYS A 137 5.67 14.83 6.38
C LYS A 137 6.66 14.20 5.39
N PHE A 138 6.50 12.92 5.12
CA PHE A 138 7.31 12.18 4.18
C PHE A 138 7.22 12.78 2.77
N TRP A 139 6.02 13.09 2.27
CA TRP A 139 5.85 13.74 0.96
C TRP A 139 6.51 15.11 0.90
N ALA A 140 6.43 15.90 1.97
CA ALA A 140 7.10 17.21 2.05
C ALA A 140 8.63 17.10 2.09
N SER A 141 9.18 15.98 2.58
CA SER A 141 10.63 15.76 2.69
C SER A 141 11.33 15.46 1.36
N GLY A 142 10.57 15.06 0.33
CA GLY A 142 11.12 14.59 -0.96
C GLY A 142 11.79 13.21 -0.92
N LYS A 143 11.81 12.55 0.24
CA LYS A 143 12.33 11.19 0.39
C LYS A 143 11.46 10.16 -0.34
N THR A 144 12.01 8.97 -0.57
CA THR A 144 11.37 7.92 -1.39
C THR A 144 11.42 6.52 -0.81
N GLY A 145 12.20 6.29 0.27
CA GLY A 145 12.29 4.99 0.93
C GLY A 145 11.06 4.69 1.80
N TRP A 146 10.74 3.41 1.96
CA TRP A 146 9.69 3.00 2.92
C TRP A 146 10.06 3.37 4.37
N GLU A 147 11.29 3.05 4.78
CA GLU A 147 11.77 3.30 6.16
C GLU A 147 11.79 4.80 6.50
N ASP A 148 12.03 5.65 5.49
CA ASP A 148 12.00 7.10 5.60
C ASP A 148 10.62 7.66 5.98
N CYS A 149 9.54 6.90 5.73
CA CYS A 149 8.18 7.34 6.00
C CYS A 149 7.85 7.30 7.52
N PHE A 150 8.50 6.43 8.30
CA PHE A 150 8.12 6.14 9.69
C PHE A 150 9.23 6.42 10.71
N THR A 151 10.25 7.20 10.35
CA THR A 151 11.45 7.44 11.18
C THR A 151 11.18 8.10 12.54
N GLU A 152 10.15 8.93 12.67
CA GLU A 152 9.85 9.65 13.92
C GLU A 152 9.33 8.74 15.05
N TRP A 153 8.92 7.50 14.75
CA TRP A 153 8.45 6.55 15.76
C TRP A 153 9.57 6.02 16.69
N GLN A 154 10.83 6.14 16.30
CA GLN A 154 11.96 5.55 17.03
C GLN A 154 12.44 6.37 18.25
N HIS A 155 11.86 7.55 18.51
CA HIS A 155 12.30 8.46 19.59
C HIS A 155 11.22 8.82 20.62
N SER A 156 10.07 8.14 20.61
CA SER A 156 8.99 8.36 21.61
C SER A 156 8.87 7.16 22.56
N SER A 157 9.98 6.79 23.21
CA SER A 157 10.02 5.86 24.34
C SER A 157 10.47 6.58 25.60
#